data_AF-A0A4Y0BIR0-F1
#
_entry.id   AF-A0A4Y0BIR0-F1
#
_cell.length_a   1.000
_cell.length_b   1.000
_cell.length_c   1.000
_cell.angle_alpha   90.00
_cell.angle_beta   90.00
_cell.angle_gamma   90.00
#
_symmetry.space_group_name_H-M   'P 1'
#
loop_
_entity.id
_entity.type
_entity.pdbx_description
1 polymer ?
#
loop_
_entity_poly.entity_id
_entity_poly.type
_entity_poly.pdbx_seq_one_letter_code
_entity_poly.pdbx_strand_id
1 'polypeptide(L)'
;MANFGSSDATKPNVDPELQDFLMAENERARLSAQIHEFTDICWDKCVEKPSNKLDSRTESCLANCVNRFVDTSLLITQRFAQSLQKSQGM
;
A
#
# COMPACT_ATOMS: atom_id res chain seq x y z
N MET A 1 25.29 2.12 47.54
CA MET A 1 26.50 2.00 46.69
C MET A 1 26.43 0.67 45.95
N ALA A 2 26.02 0.70 44.69
CA ALA A 2 26.39 -0.24 43.64
C ALA A 2 25.96 0.43 42.32
N ASN A 3 26.93 1.01 41.63
CA ASN A 3 26.78 1.76 40.40
C ASN A 3 27.00 0.77 39.24
N PHE A 4 25.97 0.45 38.48
CA PHE A 4 26.13 -0.26 37.20
C PHE A 4 26.20 0.78 36.10
N GLY A 5 27.42 1.19 35.79
CA GLY A 5 27.74 1.99 34.63
C GLY A 5 27.65 1.17 33.34
N SER A 6 27.15 1.84 32.31
CA SER A 6 27.62 1.80 30.92
C SER A 6 27.60 0.46 30.17
N SER A 7 26.65 0.33 29.25
CA SER A 7 26.81 -0.36 27.96
C SER A 7 25.86 0.35 27.00
N ASP A 8 26.30 1.44 26.38
CA ASP A 8 26.83 1.44 25.02
C ASP A 8 25.92 0.76 24.00
N ALA A 9 25.63 1.50 22.94
CA ALA A 9 24.67 1.22 21.89
C ALA A 9 24.96 -0.13 21.22
N THR A 10 24.18 -1.17 21.57
CA THR A 10 24.02 -2.29 20.64
C THR A 10 23.05 -1.83 19.56
N LYS A 11 23.56 -1.15 18.53
CA LYS A 11 22.91 -1.19 17.21
C LYS A 11 22.83 -2.68 16.87
N PRO A 12 21.63 -3.27 16.70
CA PRO A 12 21.57 -4.62 16.19
C PRO A 12 22.24 -4.57 14.82
N ASN A 13 23.31 -5.33 14.64
CA ASN A 13 23.91 -5.55 13.35
C ASN A 13 22.90 -6.43 12.60
N VAL A 14 21.90 -5.79 12.00
CA VAL A 14 20.89 -6.48 11.20
C VAL A 14 21.63 -7.06 10.01
N ASP A 15 21.63 -8.39 9.92
CA ASP A 15 22.20 -9.13 8.80
C ASP A 15 21.65 -8.51 7.49
N PRO A 16 22.52 -8.07 6.55
CA PRO A 16 22.08 -7.51 5.28
C PRO A 16 21.09 -8.42 4.53
N GLU A 17 21.26 -9.74 4.62
CA GLU A 17 20.33 -10.70 4.00
C GLU A 17 18.94 -10.65 4.65
N LEU A 18 18.90 -10.55 5.98
CA LEU A 18 17.64 -10.38 6.72
C LEU A 18 16.98 -9.04 6.39
N GLN A 19 17.76 -7.98 6.23
CA GLN A 19 17.23 -6.67 5.85
C GLN A 19 16.57 -6.73 4.47
N ASP A 20 17.23 -7.35 3.49
CA ASP A 20 16.67 -7.52 2.13
C ASP A 20 15.40 -8.37 2.14
N PHE A 21 15.40 -9.46 2.91
CA PHE A 21 14.20 -10.30 3.10
C PHE A 21 13.04 -9.51 3.71
N LEU A 22 13.30 -8.74 4.77
CA LEU A 22 12.27 -7.92 5.42
C LEU A 22 11.70 -6.85 4.48
N MET A 23 12.52 -6.24 3.64
CA MET A 23 12.05 -5.25 2.65
C MET A 23 11.10 -5.92 1.64
N ALA A 24 11.48 -7.07 1.07
CA ALA A 24 10.66 -7.79 0.11
C ALA A 24 9.31 -8.26 0.71
N GLU A 25 9.32 -8.80 1.93
CA GLU A 25 8.09 -9.24 2.59
C GLU A 25 7.19 -8.06 2.98
N ASN A 26 7.76 -6.91 3.34
CA ASN A 26 6.98 -5.71 3.61
C ASN A 26 6.29 -5.18 2.34
N GLU A 27 6.99 -5.15 1.20
CA GLU A 27 6.39 -4.78 -0.09
C GLU A 27 5.23 -5.72 -0.45
N ARG A 28 5.43 -7.03 -0.25
CA ARG A 28 4.38 -8.04 -0.50
C ARG A 28 3.17 -7.86 0.43
N ALA A 29 3.41 -7.64 1.72
CA ALA A 29 2.33 -7.41 2.68
C ALA A 29 1.53 -6.15 2.33
N ARG A 30 2.23 -5.08 1.93
CA ARG A 30 1.59 -3.83 1.49
C ARG A 30 0.73 -4.04 0.24
N LEU A 31 1.24 -4.78 -0.76
CA LEU A 31 0.47 -5.11 -1.96
C LEU A 31 -0.77 -5.94 -1.60
N SER A 32 -0.63 -6.93 -0.72
CA SER A 32 -1.76 -7.74 -0.26
C SER A 32 -2.83 -6.88 0.41
N ALA A 33 -2.43 -5.93 1.27
CA ALA A 33 -3.37 -5.01 1.90
C ALA A 33 -4.10 -4.14 0.87
N GLN A 34 -3.41 -3.66 -0.17
CA GLN A 34 -4.05 -2.92 -1.27
C GLN A 34 -5.03 -3.78 -2.07
N ILE A 35 -4.70 -5.05 -2.31
CA ILE A 35 -5.61 -5.99 -2.99
C ILE A 35 -6.89 -6.19 -2.15
N HIS A 36 -6.77 -6.33 -0.83
CA HIS A 36 -7.92 -6.43 0.06
C HIS A 36 -8.79 -5.17 0.01
N GLU A 37 -8.18 -3.99 0.12
CA GLU A 37 -8.91 -2.72 0.00
C GLU A 37 -9.65 -2.59 -1.34
N PHE A 38 -8.99 -2.92 -2.45
CA PHE A 38 -9.64 -2.91 -3.77
C PHE A 38 -10.76 -3.93 -3.87
N THR A 39 -10.59 -5.09 -3.24
CA THR A 39 -11.63 -6.11 -3.18
C THR A 39 -12.85 -5.56 -2.48
N ASP A 40 -12.71 -4.96 -1.30
CA ASP A 40 -13.82 -4.42 -0.52
C ASP A 40 -14.54 -3.29 -1.28
N ILE A 41 -13.80 -2.30 -1.79
CA ILE A 41 -14.36 -1.18 -2.55
C ILE A 41 -15.07 -1.67 -3.82
N CYS A 42 -14.39 -2.47 -4.63
CA CYS A 42 -14.93 -2.86 -5.93
C CYS A 42 -16.01 -3.93 -5.83
N TRP A 43 -16.01 -4.73 -4.76
CA TRP A 43 -17.10 -5.65 -4.46
C TRP A 43 -18.42 -4.88 -4.28
N ASP A 44 -18.44 -3.90 -3.39
CA ASP A 44 -19.64 -3.09 -3.11
C ASP A 44 -20.13 -2.29 -4.33
N LYS A 45 -19.22 -1.95 -5.26
CA LYS A 45 -19.55 -1.18 -6.47
C LYS A 45 -20.01 -2.03 -7.64
N CYS A 46 -19.46 -3.22 -7.82
CA CYS A 46 -19.62 -4.00 -9.05
C CYS A 46 -20.41 -5.29 -8.86
N VAL A 47 -20.48 -5.84 -7.65
CA VAL A 47 -21.10 -7.14 -7.39
C VAL A 47 -22.44 -6.97 -6.68
N GLU A 48 -23.52 -6.88 -7.47
CA GLU A 48 -24.88 -6.76 -6.92
C GLU A 48 -25.41 -8.09 -6.37
N LYS A 49 -25.15 -9.20 -7.08
CA LYS A 49 -25.62 -10.54 -6.73
C LYS A 49 -24.51 -11.56 -6.94
N PRO A 50 -24.11 -12.30 -5.90
CA PRO A 50 -23.15 -13.39 -6.05
C PRO A 50 -23.68 -14.46 -7.01
N SER A 51 -22.78 -15.00 -7.84
CA SER A 51 -23.06 -16.06 -8.80
C SER A 51 -21.87 -17.02 -8.84
N ASN A 52 -22.07 -18.23 -9.36
CA ASN A 52 -21.02 -19.23 -9.53
C ASN A 52 -19.94 -18.80 -10.55
N LYS A 53 -20.23 -17.79 -11.37
CA LYS A 53 -19.32 -17.18 -12.34
C LYS A 53 -19.60 -15.68 -12.41
N LEU A 54 -18.54 -14.91 -12.65
CA LEU A 54 -18.69 -13.50 -13.00
C LEU A 54 -19.25 -13.42 -14.42
N ASP A 55 -20.26 -12.57 -14.62
CA ASP A 55 -20.68 -12.23 -15.97
C ASP A 55 -19.75 -11.16 -16.58
N SER A 56 -19.77 -11.05 -17.91
CA SER A 56 -18.88 -10.11 -18.63
C SER A 56 -19.03 -8.66 -18.17
N ARG A 57 -20.22 -8.25 -17.70
CA ARG A 57 -20.45 -6.91 -17.18
C ARG A 57 -19.73 -6.71 -15.85
N THR A 58 -19.83 -7.68 -14.94
CA THR A 58 -19.19 -7.68 -13.63
C THR A 58 -17.67 -7.71 -13.77
N GLU A 59 -17.13 -8.58 -14.64
CA GLU A 59 -15.70 -8.63 -14.96
C GLU A 59 -15.18 -7.28 -15.47
N SER A 60 -15.89 -6.69 -16.43
CA SER A 60 -15.54 -5.37 -16.98
C SER A 60 -15.62 -4.27 -15.92
N CYS A 61 -16.63 -4.32 -15.03
CA CYS A 61 -16.76 -3.37 -13.93
C CYS A 61 -15.59 -3.46 -12.96
N LEU A 62 -15.23 -4.67 -12.51
CA LEU A 62 -14.12 -4.89 -11.57
C LEU A 62 -12.78 -4.40 -12.15
N ALA A 63 -12.49 -4.73 -13.41
CA ALA A 63 -11.29 -4.26 -14.09
C ALA A 63 -11.24 -2.73 -14.17
N ASN A 64 -12.35 -2.10 -14.54
CA ASN A 64 -12.44 -0.64 -14.58
C ASN A 64 -12.34 -0.01 -13.19
N CYS A 65 -12.97 -0.60 -12.17
CA CYS A 65 -12.97 -0.08 -10.80
C CYS A 65 -11.54 0.03 -10.25
N VAL A 66 -10.75 -1.05 -10.35
CA VAL A 66 -9.36 -1.06 -9.89
C VAL A 66 -8.53 -0.06 -10.69
N ASN A 67 -8.60 -0.09 -12.03
CA ASN A 67 -7.84 0.83 -12.89
C ASN A 67 -8.14 2.29 -12.57
N ARG A 68 -9.42 2.66 -12.46
CA ARG A 68 -9.85 4.03 -12.13
C ARG A 68 -9.43 4.46 -10.74
N PHE A 69 -9.44 3.56 -9.76
CA PHE A 69 -8.95 3.86 -8.42
C PHE A 69 -7.45 4.20 -8.44
N VAL A 70 -6.64 3.37 -9.10
CA VAL A 70 -5.19 3.57 -9.21
C VAL A 70 -4.88 4.87 -9.96
N ASP A 71 -5.52 5.09 -11.11
CA ASP A 71 -5.33 6.31 -11.93
C ASP A 71 -5.65 7.59 -11.14
N THR A 72 -6.78 7.57 -10.43
CA THR A 72 -7.24 8.73 -9.65
C THR A 72 -6.34 8.96 -8.44
N SER A 73 -5.92 7.91 -7.75
CA SER A 73 -5.01 8.00 -6.61
C SER A 73 -3.66 8.59 -7.01
N LEU A 74 -3.11 8.17 -8.16
CA LEU A 74 -1.87 8.72 -8.71
C LEU A 74 -2.04 10.19 -9.08
N LEU A 75 -3.13 10.54 -9.78
CA LEU A 75 -3.44 11.92 -10.15
C LEU A 75 -3.52 12.83 -8.92
N ILE A 76 -4.26 12.42 -7.89
CA ILE A 76 -4.42 13.19 -6.64
C ILE A 76 -3.06 13.37 -5.96
N THR A 77 -2.28 12.30 -5.84
CA THR A 77 -0.95 12.33 -5.21
C THR A 77 -0.01 13.28 -5.95
N GLN A 78 0.02 13.23 -7.28
CA GLN A 78 0.84 14.13 -8.10
C GLN A 78 0.42 15.59 -7.95
N ARG A 79 -0.88 15.87 -7.94
CA ARG A 79 -1.41 17.23 -7.73
C ARG A 79 -1.04 17.76 -6.36
N PHE A 80 -1.13 16.92 -5.32
CA PHE A 80 -0.76 17.30 -3.97
C PHE A 80 0.74 17.59 -3.85
N ALA A 81 1.59 16.72 -4.42
CA ALA A 81 3.04 16.95 -4.46
C ALA A 81 3.41 18.27 -5.17
N GLN A 82 2.77 18.57 -6.30
CA GLN A 82 2.95 19.84 -7.00
C GLN A 82 2.49 21.04 -6.16
N SER A 83 1.38 20.91 -5.42
CA SER A 83 0.89 21.97 -4.54
C SER A 83 1.87 22.26 -3.40
N LEU A 84 2.45 21.22 -2.79
CA LEU A 84 3.42 21.35 -1.71
C LEU A 84 4.71 22.03 -2.18
N GLN A 85 5.21 21.66 -3.37
CA GLN A 85 6.38 22.31 -3.96
C GLN A 85 6.15 23.81 -4.21
N LYS A 86 4.94 24.19 -4.66
CA LYS A 86 4.57 25.60 -4.84
C LYS A 86 4.46 26.36 -3.52
N SER A 87 3.98 25.71 -2.46
CA SER A 87 3.89 26.33 -1.13
C SER A 87 5.21 26.43 -0.38
N GLN A 88 6.27 25.75 -0.83
CA GLN A 88 7.63 25.84 -0.28
C GLN A 88 8.57 26.69 -1.16
N GLY A 89 8.07 27.16 -2.31
CA GLY A 89 8.80 27.96 -3.31
C GLY A 89 8.34 29.43 -3.41
N MET A 90 7.49 29.85 -2.48
CA MET A 90 7.64 31.08 -1.68
C MET A 90 7.79 30.64 -0.22
#